data_AF-A0A646KK14-F1
#
_entry.id   AF-A0A646KK14-F1
#
_cell.length_a   1.000
_cell.length_b   1.000
_cell.length_c   1.000
_cell.angle_alpha   90.00
_cell.angle_beta   90.00
_cell.angle_gamma   90.00
#
_symmetry.space_group_name_H-M   'P 1'
#
loop_
_entity.id
_entity.type
_entity.pdbx_description
1 polymer ?
#
loop_
_entity_poly.entity_id
_entity_poly.type
_entity_poly.pdbx_seq_one_letter_code
_entity_poly.pdbx_strand_id
1 'polypeptide(L)'
;MRTSIRTGRAARRPPRRTASGRRPSGVPPAAGTLTRVSSDSTSPDSPFRHKDTDRDSAPQSVLPLVVRIEKTDPPSRTDALETAARAVLTILADERSQGEGEWARAIRDWQDARIRKVVRRARGAEWRKASALPGITVTGATAEVRVFPPVPLDGWPKELAKLQVSGTELADPAAPAVPLPGAPVLWLSPEVEMSAGKAMAQAGHGAQLAWWELSDRDRDAWAANGFGLSVRVPDPGDWRELTRGGLPVVRDAGFTEIAPGSCTVVADHPALRR
;
A
#
# COMPACT_ATOMS: atom_id res chain seq x y z
N MET A 1 51.76 -33.81 27.88
CA MET A 1 52.69 -32.66 27.76
C MET A 1 51.84 -31.40 27.59
N ARG A 2 51.75 -30.53 28.61
CA ARG A 2 52.52 -29.26 28.76
C ARG A 2 52.19 -28.28 27.60
N THR A 3 51.73 -27.04 27.74
CA THR A 3 51.58 -26.09 28.86
C THR A 3 50.71 -24.90 28.39
N SER A 4 49.85 -24.41 29.28
CA SER A 4 49.42 -23.02 29.59
C SER A 4 49.91 -21.83 28.72
N ILE A 5 49.07 -20.81 28.49
CA ILE A 5 49.13 -19.48 29.17
C ILE A 5 48.05 -18.50 28.65
N ARG A 6 47.55 -17.71 29.61
CA ARG A 6 46.52 -16.65 29.65
C ARG A 6 46.80 -15.39 28.81
N THR A 7 45.76 -14.54 28.82
CA THR A 7 45.67 -13.05 28.88
C THR A 7 45.07 -12.46 27.60
N GLY A 8 44.05 -11.59 27.60
CA GLY A 8 43.39 -10.81 28.64
C GLY A 8 43.33 -9.35 28.19
N ARG A 9 42.14 -8.78 27.95
CA ARG A 9 41.88 -7.35 28.24
C ARG A 9 40.41 -6.96 28.07
N ALA A 10 39.90 -6.41 29.16
CA ALA A 10 38.65 -5.67 29.24
C ALA A 10 38.75 -4.33 28.50
N ALA A 11 37.69 -3.96 27.78
CA ALA A 11 37.48 -2.59 27.32
C ALA A 11 36.47 -1.89 28.24
N ARG A 12 36.98 -0.87 28.92
CA ARG A 12 36.27 -0.01 29.88
C ARG A 12 35.35 0.97 29.14
N ARG A 13 34.14 1.12 29.68
CA ARG A 13 33.17 2.18 29.38
C ARG A 13 33.40 3.35 30.35
N PRO A 14 33.42 4.62 29.90
CA PRO A 14 33.24 5.76 30.80
C PRO A 14 31.87 6.43 30.62
N PRO A 15 31.48 7.32 31.56
CA PRO A 15 30.10 7.41 32.04
C PRO A 15 29.26 8.54 31.44
N ARG A 16 27.94 8.34 31.56
CA ARG A 16 26.89 9.37 31.45
C ARG A 16 27.11 10.45 32.49
N ARG A 17 27.11 11.71 32.06
CA ARG A 17 26.97 12.89 32.92
C ARG A 17 25.48 13.24 33.06
N THR A 18 25.04 13.28 34.31
CA THR A 18 23.79 13.84 34.80
C THR A 18 24.00 15.27 35.30
N ALA A 19 22.89 15.93 35.64
CA ALA A 19 22.74 17.27 36.23
C ALA A 19 22.76 18.39 35.17
N SER A 20 21.93 19.43 35.23
CA SER A 20 21.12 20.04 36.30
C SER A 20 20.21 21.06 35.61
N GLY A 21 19.08 21.45 36.20
CA GLY A 21 18.45 22.71 35.76
C GLY A 21 16.99 22.89 36.09
N ARG A 22 16.73 23.22 37.36
CA ARG A 22 15.54 23.87 37.92
C ARG A 22 14.59 24.58 36.94
N ARG A 23 13.30 24.26 37.12
CA ARG A 23 12.15 25.14 36.86
C ARG A 23 12.26 26.46 37.65
N PRO A 24 11.74 27.56 37.09
CA PRO A 24 10.99 28.53 37.87
C PRO A 24 9.52 28.58 37.41
N SER A 25 8.66 28.55 38.41
CA SER A 25 7.25 28.88 38.38
C SER A 25 7.03 30.36 38.00
N GLY A 26 6.12 30.62 37.06
CA GLY A 26 5.58 31.95 36.77
C GLY A 26 4.15 31.81 36.26
N VAL A 27 3.19 32.29 37.04
CA VAL A 27 1.76 32.43 36.71
C VAL A 27 1.57 33.72 35.88
N PRO A 28 0.61 33.79 34.94
CA PRO A 28 0.68 34.66 33.77
C PRO A 28 -0.04 36.01 33.96
N PRO A 29 0.17 37.00 33.07
CA PRO A 29 -0.79 38.08 32.90
C PRO A 29 -1.59 37.95 31.59
N ALA A 30 -2.89 38.14 31.78
CA ALA A 30 -3.88 38.88 30.97
C ALA A 30 -3.91 38.78 29.43
N ALA A 31 -5.14 38.56 28.96
CA ALA A 31 -5.60 38.45 27.60
C ALA A 31 -5.23 39.65 26.71
N GLY A 32 -4.65 39.34 25.54
CA GLY A 32 -4.51 40.25 24.40
C GLY A 32 -5.23 39.64 23.19
N THR A 33 -6.28 40.33 22.75
CA THR A 33 -7.07 40.03 21.55
C THR A 33 -6.19 40.09 20.31
N LEU A 34 -6.05 38.99 19.57
CA LEU A 34 -5.45 38.97 18.24
C LEU A 34 -6.48 38.58 17.18
N THR A 35 -6.65 39.55 16.29
CA THR A 35 -7.51 39.64 15.13
C THR A 35 -7.27 38.49 14.16
N ARG A 36 -8.36 37.80 13.78
CA ARG A 36 -8.39 36.72 12.78
C ARG A 36 -8.09 37.30 11.40
N VAL A 37 -6.88 37.12 10.89
CA VAL A 37 -6.59 37.29 9.45
C VAL A 37 -7.03 36.00 8.76
N SER A 38 -8.17 36.06 8.07
CA SER A 38 -8.65 34.99 7.20
C SER A 38 -7.97 35.16 5.84
N SER A 39 -6.98 34.33 5.53
CA SER A 39 -6.49 34.13 4.18
C SER A 39 -7.11 32.85 3.64
N ASP A 40 -8.23 33.02 2.95
CA ASP A 40 -8.92 31.96 2.20
C ASP A 40 -8.03 31.57 1.02
N SER A 41 -7.50 30.35 1.05
CA SER A 41 -6.71 29.77 -0.05
C SER A 41 -7.34 28.44 -0.44
N THR A 42 -8.40 28.54 -1.24
CA THR A 42 -9.04 27.41 -1.92
C THR A 42 -8.06 26.78 -2.91
N SER A 43 -7.36 25.75 -2.44
CA SER A 43 -6.67 24.77 -3.30
C SER A 43 -7.64 23.63 -3.67
N PRO A 44 -7.53 23.00 -4.85
CA PRO A 44 -8.50 22.00 -5.30
C PRO A 44 -8.54 20.77 -4.40
N ASP A 45 -9.75 20.30 -4.12
CA ASP A 45 -10.06 19.21 -3.20
C ASP A 45 -9.53 17.86 -3.74
N SER A 46 -8.67 17.20 -2.96
CA SER A 46 -8.16 15.86 -3.28
C SER A 46 -9.08 14.83 -2.63
N PRO A 47 -9.47 13.73 -3.32
CA PRO A 47 -10.40 12.71 -2.79
C PRO A 47 -9.90 11.96 -1.54
N PHE A 48 -8.73 12.32 -1.01
CA PHE A 48 -8.08 11.75 0.17
C PHE A 48 -7.99 12.69 1.38
N ARG A 49 -8.49 13.94 1.31
CA ARG A 49 -8.46 14.88 2.44
C ARG A 49 -9.86 15.04 3.04
N HIS A 50 -10.16 14.35 4.13
CA HIS A 50 -11.48 14.42 4.77
C HIS A 50 -11.50 15.43 5.94
N LYS A 51 -12.40 16.41 5.83
CA LYS A 51 -13.22 16.86 6.98
C LYS A 51 -14.18 15.70 7.32
N ASP A 52 -14.47 15.47 8.59
CA ASP A 52 -15.42 14.45 9.04
C ASP A 52 -16.75 14.54 8.26
N THR A 53 -16.99 13.63 7.31
CA THR A 53 -18.19 13.60 6.45
C THR A 53 -18.65 12.16 6.29
N ASP A 54 -19.94 11.90 6.49
CA ASP A 54 -20.87 10.83 6.05
C ASP A 54 -20.33 9.41 5.66
N ARG A 55 -19.17 9.31 5.01
CA ARG A 55 -18.45 8.06 4.69
C ARG A 55 -18.08 7.20 5.91
N ASP A 56 -18.07 7.76 7.10
CA ASP A 56 -17.75 7.03 8.35
C ASP A 56 -18.92 6.19 8.85
N SER A 57 -20.14 6.57 8.50
CA SER A 57 -21.40 5.92 8.88
C SER A 57 -21.79 4.77 7.94
N ALA A 58 -21.22 4.70 6.74
CA ALA A 58 -21.53 3.66 5.76
C ALA A 58 -20.99 2.28 6.20
N PRO A 59 -21.71 1.18 5.90
CA PRO A 59 -21.19 -0.18 6.11
C PRO A 59 -19.83 -0.36 5.43
N GLN A 60 -18.80 -0.63 6.23
CA GLN A 60 -17.45 -0.74 5.71
C GLN A 60 -17.18 -2.13 5.14
N SER A 61 -16.61 -2.16 3.95
CA SER A 61 -16.12 -3.36 3.29
C SER A 61 -14.61 -3.29 3.09
N VAL A 62 -14.01 -4.42 2.74
CA VAL A 62 -12.59 -4.55 2.45
C VAL A 62 -12.41 -5.40 1.22
N LEU A 63 -11.50 -5.00 0.34
CA LEU A 63 -11.06 -5.83 -0.79
C LEU A 63 -9.98 -6.80 -0.30
N PRO A 64 -10.28 -8.11 -0.22
CA PRO A 64 -9.30 -9.09 0.22
C PRO A 64 -8.38 -9.48 -0.95
N LEU A 65 -7.10 -9.60 -0.64
CA LEU A 65 -6.11 -10.25 -1.49
C LEU A 65 -5.44 -11.36 -0.69
N VAL A 66 -5.16 -12.48 -1.34
CA VAL A 66 -4.36 -13.57 -0.80
C VAL A 66 -3.19 -13.82 -1.72
N VAL A 67 -1.97 -13.68 -1.21
CA VAL A 67 -0.76 -14.06 -1.92
C VAL A 67 -0.36 -15.50 -1.55
N ARG A 68 0.01 -16.30 -2.55
CA ARG A 68 0.56 -17.62 -2.33
C ARG A 68 2.03 -17.49 -1.92
N ILE A 69 2.36 -17.95 -0.71
CA ILE A 69 3.74 -17.95 -0.20
C ILE A 69 4.06 -19.35 0.34
N GLU A 70 4.66 -20.18 -0.51
CA GLU A 70 5.16 -21.49 -0.10
C GLU A 70 6.46 -21.37 0.72
N LYS A 71 6.81 -22.41 1.49
CA LYS A 71 8.07 -22.42 2.25
C LYS A 71 9.28 -22.61 1.33
N THR A 72 9.13 -23.53 0.41
CA THR A 72 10.09 -23.83 -0.65
C THR A 72 9.67 -23.02 -1.85
N ASP A 73 10.55 -22.13 -2.30
CA ASP A 73 10.33 -21.24 -3.45
C ASP A 73 9.24 -20.16 -3.22
N PRO A 74 9.43 -19.25 -2.24
CA PRO A 74 8.56 -18.08 -2.13
C PRO A 74 8.74 -17.14 -3.34
N PRO A 75 7.70 -16.38 -3.72
CA PRO A 75 7.81 -15.45 -4.84
C PRO A 75 8.80 -14.32 -4.56
N SER A 76 9.32 -13.70 -5.63
CA SER A 76 10.09 -12.46 -5.48
C SER A 76 9.18 -11.33 -4.98
N ARG A 77 9.75 -10.41 -4.19
CA ARG A 77 9.00 -9.28 -3.62
C ARG A 77 8.40 -8.41 -4.72
N THR A 78 9.20 -8.08 -5.74
CA THR A 78 8.78 -7.21 -6.84
C THR A 78 7.64 -7.83 -7.65
N ASP A 79 7.75 -9.10 -8.00
CA ASP A 79 6.69 -9.77 -8.76
C ASP A 79 5.40 -9.93 -7.94
N ALA A 80 5.49 -10.14 -6.62
CA ALA A 80 4.32 -10.15 -5.75
C ALA A 80 3.61 -8.77 -5.71
N LEU A 81 4.38 -7.67 -5.69
CA LEU A 81 3.85 -6.30 -5.73
C LEU A 81 3.15 -6.00 -7.06
N GLU A 82 3.82 -6.32 -8.18
CA GLU A 82 3.28 -6.14 -9.53
C GLU A 82 2.01 -6.99 -9.74
N THR A 83 2.04 -8.25 -9.30
CA THR A 83 0.90 -9.17 -9.40
C THR A 83 -0.28 -8.72 -8.53
N ALA A 84 -0.04 -8.18 -7.33
CA ALA A 84 -1.10 -7.64 -6.48
C ALA A 84 -1.76 -6.40 -7.09
N ALA A 85 -0.97 -5.49 -7.66
CA ALA A 85 -1.48 -4.33 -8.37
C ALA A 85 -2.35 -4.75 -9.59
N ARG A 86 -1.86 -5.70 -10.39
CA ARG A 86 -2.58 -6.29 -11.52
C ARG A 86 -3.87 -6.99 -11.09
N ALA A 87 -3.87 -7.69 -9.95
CA ALA A 87 -5.06 -8.34 -9.41
C ALA A 87 -6.16 -7.32 -9.07
N VAL A 88 -5.81 -6.17 -8.48
CA VAL A 88 -6.78 -5.10 -8.24
C VAL A 88 -7.37 -4.57 -9.54
N LEU A 89 -6.55 -4.31 -10.55
CA LEU A 89 -7.04 -3.86 -11.87
C LEU A 89 -7.94 -4.92 -12.53
N THR A 90 -7.56 -6.20 -12.41
CA THR A 90 -8.29 -7.32 -13.00
C THR A 90 -9.68 -7.45 -12.42
N ILE A 91 -9.84 -7.37 -11.09
CA ILE A 91 -11.20 -7.40 -10.51
C ILE A 91 -11.99 -6.13 -10.82
N LEU A 92 -11.34 -4.96 -10.90
CA LEU A 92 -12.04 -3.73 -11.28
C LEU A 92 -12.56 -3.80 -12.71
N ALA A 93 -11.84 -4.42 -13.63
CA ALA A 93 -12.23 -4.53 -15.04
C ALA A 93 -13.12 -5.75 -15.34
N ASP A 94 -13.29 -6.68 -14.40
CA ASP A 94 -14.07 -7.90 -14.61
C ASP A 94 -15.55 -7.56 -14.85
N GLU A 95 -16.18 -8.22 -15.82
CA GLU A 95 -17.59 -7.99 -16.16
C GLU A 95 -18.53 -8.22 -14.96
N ARG A 96 -18.17 -9.14 -14.05
CA ARG A 96 -18.94 -9.38 -12.82
C ARG A 96 -18.89 -8.18 -11.89
N SER A 97 -17.86 -7.34 -11.98
CA SER A 97 -17.68 -6.14 -11.17
C SER A 97 -18.27 -4.88 -11.79
N GLN A 98 -18.82 -4.97 -13.01
CA GLN A 98 -19.36 -3.85 -13.78
C GLN A 98 -20.88 -3.92 -13.96
N GLY A 99 -21.53 -2.78 -14.16
CA GLY A 99 -22.98 -2.70 -14.44
C GLY A 99 -23.83 -3.48 -13.42
N GLU A 100 -24.58 -4.46 -13.92
CA GLU A 100 -25.43 -5.38 -13.13
C GLU A 100 -24.74 -6.72 -12.82
N GLY A 101 -23.42 -6.80 -12.97
CA GLY A 101 -22.63 -7.99 -12.67
C GLY A 101 -22.74 -8.42 -11.21
N GLU A 102 -22.48 -9.71 -10.96
CA GLU A 102 -22.63 -10.37 -9.66
C GLU A 102 -21.93 -9.63 -8.50
N TRP A 103 -20.78 -9.02 -8.76
CA TRP A 103 -19.92 -8.32 -7.79
C TRP A 103 -20.04 -6.80 -7.89
N ALA A 104 -20.78 -6.27 -8.87
CA ALA A 104 -20.79 -4.87 -9.21
C ALA A 104 -21.28 -3.99 -8.05
N ARG A 105 -22.32 -4.42 -7.34
CA ARG A 105 -22.79 -3.74 -6.13
C ARG A 105 -21.73 -3.72 -5.03
N ALA A 106 -21.11 -4.86 -4.72
CA ALA A 106 -20.09 -4.93 -3.68
C ALA A 106 -18.87 -4.03 -4.00
N ILE A 107 -18.51 -3.96 -5.28
CA ILE A 107 -17.43 -3.10 -5.80
C ILE A 107 -17.80 -1.61 -5.73
N ARG A 108 -19.03 -1.22 -6.04
CA ARG A 108 -19.52 0.15 -5.87
C ARG A 108 -19.57 0.56 -4.40
N ASP A 109 -20.25 -0.23 -3.56
CA ASP A 109 -20.40 0.02 -2.12
C ASP A 109 -19.02 0.17 -1.43
N TRP A 110 -18.03 -0.63 -1.83
CA TRP A 110 -16.66 -0.51 -1.33
C TRP A 110 -15.92 0.74 -1.83
N GLN A 111 -16.12 1.15 -3.09
CA GLN A 111 -15.49 2.35 -3.67
C GLN A 111 -16.09 3.65 -3.12
N ASP A 112 -17.39 3.65 -2.81
CA ASP A 112 -18.11 4.80 -2.26
C ASP A 112 -17.84 5.03 -0.76
N ALA A 113 -17.37 3.98 -0.08
CA ALA A 113 -16.96 4.01 1.32
C ALA A 113 -15.45 4.27 1.48
N ARG A 114 -14.92 3.98 2.68
CA ARG A 114 -13.48 4.00 2.95
C ARG A 114 -12.81 2.79 2.27
N ILE A 115 -12.10 3.05 1.17
CA ILE A 115 -11.41 2.02 0.39
C ILE A 115 -10.30 1.38 1.22
N ARG A 116 -10.53 0.14 1.64
CA ARG A 116 -9.56 -0.68 2.37
C ARG A 116 -9.17 -1.90 1.53
N LYS A 117 -7.86 -2.18 1.47
CA LYS A 117 -7.31 -3.42 0.91
C LYS A 117 -6.56 -4.17 2.01
N VAL A 118 -6.75 -5.48 2.08
CA VAL A 118 -6.03 -6.34 3.03
C VAL A 118 -5.40 -7.49 2.29
N VAL A 119 -4.08 -7.61 2.41
CA VAL A 119 -3.32 -8.73 1.86
C VAL A 119 -3.05 -9.74 2.98
N ARG A 120 -3.45 -10.98 2.75
CA ARG A 120 -3.12 -12.13 3.60
C ARG A 120 -2.26 -13.11 2.82
N ARG A 121 -1.58 -14.03 3.51
CA ARG A 121 -0.84 -15.11 2.87
C ARG A 121 -1.52 -16.46 3.06
N ALA A 122 -1.38 -17.33 2.08
CA ALA A 122 -1.76 -18.72 2.19
C ALA A 122 -0.73 -19.63 1.52
N ARG A 123 -0.76 -20.92 1.87
CA ARG A 123 0.10 -21.96 1.28
C ARG A 123 -0.60 -23.30 1.25
N GLY A 124 -0.16 -24.22 0.40
CA GLY A 124 -0.64 -25.61 0.36
C GLY A 124 -2.18 -25.73 0.45
N ALA A 125 -2.67 -26.41 1.49
CA ALA A 125 -4.10 -26.63 1.67
C ALA A 125 -4.91 -25.35 1.93
N GLU A 126 -4.32 -24.33 2.56
CA GLU A 126 -4.99 -23.06 2.81
C GLU A 126 -5.17 -22.27 1.51
N TRP A 127 -4.15 -22.28 0.65
CA TRP A 127 -4.23 -21.68 -0.69
C TRP A 127 -5.32 -22.34 -1.53
N ARG A 128 -5.37 -23.68 -1.53
CA ARG A 128 -6.42 -24.44 -2.25
C ARG A 128 -7.83 -24.09 -1.75
N LYS A 129 -8.01 -23.95 -0.43
CA LYS A 129 -9.30 -23.56 0.16
C LYS A 129 -9.69 -22.13 -0.21
N ALA A 130 -8.76 -21.18 -0.13
CA ALA A 130 -9.01 -19.80 -0.54
C ALA A 130 -9.33 -19.72 -2.05
N SER A 131 -8.65 -20.52 -2.87
CA SER A 131 -8.85 -20.56 -4.32
C SER A 131 -10.21 -21.11 -4.75
N ALA A 132 -10.88 -21.87 -3.88
CA ALA A 132 -12.22 -22.40 -4.15
C ALA A 132 -13.35 -21.38 -3.95
N LEU A 133 -13.09 -20.26 -3.27
CA LEU A 133 -14.07 -19.17 -3.09
C LEU A 133 -14.16 -18.32 -4.38
N PRO A 134 -15.30 -17.66 -4.66
CA PRO A 134 -15.42 -16.72 -5.77
C PRO A 134 -14.33 -15.63 -5.74
N GLY A 135 -13.68 -15.39 -6.87
CA GLY A 135 -12.55 -14.47 -7.00
C GLY A 135 -11.70 -14.78 -8.22
N ILE A 136 -10.62 -14.02 -8.40
CA ILE A 136 -9.74 -14.11 -9.57
C ILE A 136 -8.31 -14.35 -9.09
N THR A 137 -7.67 -15.39 -9.62
CA THR A 137 -6.23 -15.60 -9.42
C THR A 137 -5.48 -14.97 -10.59
N VAL A 138 -4.54 -14.09 -10.27
CA VAL A 138 -3.59 -13.52 -11.22
C VAL A 138 -2.23 -14.13 -10.96
N THR A 139 -1.58 -14.56 -12.03
CA THR A 139 -0.25 -15.18 -12.02
C THR A 139 0.78 -14.21 -12.59
N GLY A 140 1.83 -13.96 -11.81
CA GLY A 140 3.06 -13.27 -12.21
C GLY A 140 4.12 -14.25 -12.70
N ALA A 141 5.38 -13.83 -12.69
CA ALA A 141 6.50 -14.70 -13.07
C ALA A 141 6.76 -15.80 -12.03
N THR A 142 6.60 -15.47 -10.75
CA THR A 142 6.88 -16.29 -9.56
C THR A 142 5.75 -16.24 -8.53
N ALA A 143 4.88 -15.22 -8.59
CA ALA A 143 3.82 -14.95 -7.65
C ALA A 143 2.46 -15.40 -8.18
N GLU A 144 1.61 -15.85 -7.26
CA GLU A 144 0.18 -16.00 -7.50
C GLU A 144 -0.55 -15.18 -6.45
N VAL A 145 -1.41 -14.26 -6.90
CA VAL A 145 -2.24 -13.44 -6.02
C VAL A 145 -3.69 -13.64 -6.41
N ARG A 146 -4.52 -13.99 -5.42
CA ARG A 146 -5.96 -14.09 -5.59
C ARG A 146 -6.65 -12.89 -4.98
N VAL A 147 -7.45 -12.20 -5.77
CA VAL A 147 -8.31 -11.10 -5.31
C VAL A 147 -9.76 -11.60 -5.23
N PHE A 148 -10.49 -11.08 -4.25
CA PHE A 148 -11.87 -11.46 -3.98
C PHE A 148 -12.77 -10.24 -4.09
N PRO A 149 -14.08 -10.42 -4.39
CA PRO A 149 -15.05 -9.35 -4.25
C PRO A 149 -14.97 -8.73 -2.85
N PRO A 150 -15.24 -7.42 -2.69
CA PRO A 150 -15.24 -6.80 -1.38
C PRO A 150 -16.17 -7.53 -0.41
N VAL A 151 -15.69 -7.75 0.81
CA VAL A 151 -16.45 -8.40 1.89
C VAL A 151 -16.71 -7.40 3.02
N PRO A 152 -17.86 -7.48 3.70
CA PRO A 152 -18.10 -6.70 4.93
C PRO A 152 -17.07 -7.03 6.00
N LEU A 153 -16.75 -6.06 6.88
CA LEU A 153 -15.76 -6.26 7.96
C LEU A 153 -16.11 -7.41 8.91
N ASP A 154 -17.39 -7.65 9.17
CA ASP A 154 -17.92 -8.73 9.99
C ASP A 154 -18.34 -9.97 9.18
N GLY A 155 -18.25 -9.91 7.85
CA GLY A 155 -18.72 -10.92 6.90
C GLY A 155 -17.61 -11.75 6.23
N TRP A 156 -16.41 -11.81 6.80
CA TRP A 156 -15.30 -12.55 6.17
C TRP A 156 -15.59 -14.06 6.06
N PRO A 157 -15.39 -14.67 4.87
CA PRO A 157 -15.41 -16.12 4.73
C PRO A 157 -14.41 -16.78 5.69
N LYS A 158 -14.79 -17.89 6.33
CA LYS A 158 -13.98 -18.57 7.35
C LYS A 158 -12.60 -18.97 6.83
N GLU A 159 -12.52 -19.35 5.56
CA GLU A 159 -11.29 -19.71 4.86
C GLU A 159 -10.31 -18.55 4.78
N LEU A 160 -10.80 -17.31 4.62
CA LEU A 160 -9.99 -16.10 4.55
C LEU A 160 -9.70 -15.52 5.93
N ALA A 161 -10.70 -15.53 6.84
CA ALA A 161 -10.61 -14.94 8.18
C ALA A 161 -9.48 -15.51 9.04
N LYS A 162 -9.11 -16.78 8.84
CA LYS A 162 -8.02 -17.45 9.56
C LYS A 162 -6.61 -17.20 8.99
N LEU A 163 -6.51 -16.70 7.76
CA LEU A 163 -5.22 -16.47 7.10
C LEU A 163 -4.48 -15.31 7.77
N GLN A 164 -3.15 -15.39 7.80
CA GLN A 164 -2.31 -14.40 8.49
C GLN A 164 -2.01 -13.20 7.59
N VAL A 165 -1.99 -12.01 8.18
CA VAL A 165 -1.50 -10.76 7.55
C VAL A 165 0.01 -10.58 7.70
N SER A 166 0.63 -11.27 8.67
CA SER A 166 2.07 -11.31 8.89
C SER A 166 2.73 -12.48 8.14
N GLY A 167 4.07 -12.48 8.04
CA GLY A 167 4.78 -13.53 7.31
C GLY A 167 4.89 -13.24 5.81
N THR A 168 4.73 -11.98 5.41
CA THR A 168 4.84 -11.52 4.02
C THR A 168 6.23 -10.94 3.75
N GLU A 169 7.25 -11.32 4.51
CA GLU A 169 8.61 -10.83 4.32
C GLU A 169 9.20 -11.53 3.10
N LEU A 170 9.09 -10.87 1.95
CA LEU A 170 9.63 -11.33 0.67
C LEU A 170 10.87 -10.52 0.33
N ALA A 171 11.82 -11.14 -0.35
CA ALA A 171 13.01 -10.50 -0.88
C ALA A 171 13.08 -10.72 -2.39
N ASP A 172 13.80 -9.84 -3.08
CA ASP A 172 14.17 -10.08 -4.47
C ASP A 172 15.51 -10.82 -4.52
N PRO A 173 15.64 -11.90 -5.32
CA PRO A 173 16.90 -12.64 -5.44
C PRO A 173 17.99 -11.84 -6.17
N ALA A 174 17.59 -10.85 -6.96
CA ALA A 174 18.45 -9.92 -7.67
C ALA A 174 17.77 -8.54 -7.74
N ALA A 175 18.51 -7.49 -8.09
CA ALA A 175 17.93 -6.18 -8.29
C ALA A 175 16.82 -6.23 -9.38
N PRO A 176 15.67 -5.56 -9.17
CA PRO A 176 14.61 -5.50 -10.18
C PRO A 176 15.12 -4.92 -11.50
N ALA A 177 14.64 -5.47 -12.62
CA ALA A 177 14.97 -4.95 -13.95
C ALA A 177 14.47 -3.50 -14.11
N VAL A 178 15.13 -2.73 -14.96
CA VAL A 178 14.66 -1.38 -15.33
C VAL A 178 13.25 -1.48 -15.94
N PRO A 179 12.30 -0.60 -15.56
CA PRO A 179 10.97 -0.58 -16.18
C PRO A 179 11.04 -0.45 -17.70
N LEU A 180 10.11 -1.09 -18.38
CA LEU A 180 10.01 -0.98 -19.84
C LEU A 180 9.65 0.47 -20.24
N PRO A 181 10.35 1.06 -21.23
CA PRO A 181 9.99 2.38 -21.73
C PRO A 181 8.53 2.44 -22.19
N GLY A 182 7.80 3.45 -21.75
CA GLY A 182 6.39 3.63 -22.12
C GLY A 182 5.42 2.65 -21.44
N ALA A 183 5.85 1.88 -20.44
CA ALA A 183 4.95 1.09 -19.59
C ALA A 183 4.63 1.85 -18.29
N PRO A 184 3.45 1.62 -17.68
CA PRO A 184 3.11 2.20 -16.38
C PRO A 184 4.07 1.74 -15.27
N VAL A 185 4.43 2.66 -14.38
CA VAL A 185 5.26 2.39 -13.20
C VAL A 185 4.57 2.88 -11.94
N LEU A 186 4.57 2.05 -10.90
CA LEU A 186 4.18 2.43 -9.55
C LEU A 186 5.46 2.65 -8.73
N TRP A 187 5.72 3.90 -8.37
CA TRP A 187 6.87 4.28 -7.57
C TRP A 187 6.49 4.23 -6.08
N LEU A 188 7.07 3.28 -5.34
CA LEU A 188 6.93 3.20 -3.89
C LEU A 188 7.85 4.21 -3.21
N SER A 189 7.35 4.82 -2.14
CA SER A 189 8.12 5.77 -1.33
C SER A 189 9.40 5.14 -0.78
N PRO A 190 10.58 5.74 -0.99
CA PRO A 190 11.82 5.35 -0.32
C PRO A 190 11.86 5.82 1.15
N GLU A 191 10.93 6.67 1.56
CA GLU A 191 10.91 7.33 2.88
C GLU A 191 10.08 6.54 3.91
N VAL A 192 9.35 5.50 3.49
CA VAL A 192 8.43 4.74 4.34
C VAL A 192 8.71 3.25 4.22
N GLU A 193 9.17 2.64 5.32
CA GLU A 193 9.28 1.19 5.40
C GLU A 193 7.89 0.55 5.49
N MET A 194 7.66 -0.49 4.69
CA MET A 194 6.40 -1.24 4.66
C MET A 194 6.69 -2.73 4.60
N SER A 195 5.94 -3.52 5.38
CA SER A 195 5.87 -4.97 5.13
C SER A 195 5.38 -5.24 3.71
N ALA A 196 5.75 -6.37 3.10
CA ALA A 196 5.35 -6.60 1.71
C ALA A 196 3.83 -6.69 1.54
N GLY A 197 3.09 -7.19 2.54
CA GLY A 197 1.62 -7.14 2.56
C GLY A 197 1.05 -5.73 2.46
N LYS A 198 1.60 -4.77 3.22
CA LYS A 198 1.20 -3.36 3.14
C LYS A 198 1.63 -2.74 1.82
N ALA A 199 2.86 -3.00 1.36
CA ALA A 199 3.34 -2.51 0.07
C ALA A 199 2.49 -3.05 -1.11
N MET A 200 2.04 -4.30 -1.07
CA MET A 200 1.12 -4.89 -2.05
C MET A 200 -0.24 -4.19 -2.04
N ALA A 201 -0.80 -3.93 -0.86
CA ALA A 201 -2.04 -3.16 -0.74
C ALA A 201 -1.89 -1.75 -1.32
N GLN A 202 -0.79 -1.07 -0.99
CA GLN A 202 -0.47 0.28 -1.48
C GLN A 202 -0.24 0.31 -3.00
N ALA A 203 0.46 -0.67 -3.56
CA ALA A 203 0.59 -0.82 -5.01
C ALA A 203 -0.80 -1.00 -5.67
N GLY A 204 -1.68 -1.80 -5.07
CA GLY A 204 -3.08 -1.90 -5.49
C GLY A 204 -3.86 -0.59 -5.42
N HIS A 205 -3.61 0.27 -4.42
CA HIS A 205 -4.18 1.62 -4.38
C HIS A 205 -3.62 2.53 -5.49
N GLY A 206 -2.32 2.50 -5.74
CA GLY A 206 -1.69 3.28 -6.81
C GLY A 206 -2.22 2.89 -8.20
N ALA A 207 -2.34 1.60 -8.46
CA ALA A 207 -2.92 1.08 -9.69
C ALA A 207 -4.38 1.53 -9.88
N GLN A 208 -5.21 1.39 -8.84
CA GLN A 208 -6.61 1.83 -8.88
C GLN A 208 -6.73 3.34 -9.12
N LEU A 209 -5.83 4.14 -8.54
CA LEU A 209 -5.85 5.59 -8.77
C LEU A 209 -5.55 5.96 -10.21
N ALA A 210 -4.50 5.38 -10.79
CA ALA A 210 -4.23 5.57 -12.22
C ALA A 210 -5.42 5.12 -13.07
N TRP A 211 -5.99 3.94 -12.78
CA TRP A 211 -7.15 3.40 -13.48
C TRP A 211 -8.31 4.39 -13.55
N TRP A 212 -8.66 5.05 -12.44
CA TRP A 212 -9.76 6.01 -12.40
C TRP A 212 -9.53 7.28 -13.21
N GLU A 213 -8.29 7.73 -13.33
CA GLU A 213 -7.94 8.94 -14.10
C GLU A 213 -7.81 8.68 -15.61
N LEU A 214 -7.73 7.41 -16.03
CA LEU A 214 -7.64 7.05 -17.45
C LEU A 214 -8.99 7.18 -18.17
N SER A 215 -8.90 7.49 -19.46
CA SER A 215 -10.02 7.37 -20.40
C SER A 215 -10.40 5.89 -20.60
N ASP A 216 -11.63 5.62 -21.04
CA ASP A 216 -12.07 4.24 -21.33
C ASP A 216 -11.18 3.57 -22.39
N ARG A 217 -10.73 4.33 -23.40
CA ARG A 217 -9.79 3.84 -24.42
C ARG A 217 -8.47 3.37 -23.80
N ASP A 218 -7.90 4.14 -22.88
CA ASP A 218 -6.62 3.81 -22.25
C ASP A 218 -6.77 2.65 -21.25
N ARG A 219 -7.91 2.58 -20.56
CA ARG A 219 -8.29 1.43 -19.73
C ARG A 219 -8.36 0.14 -20.54
N ASP A 220 -9.06 0.18 -21.67
CA ASP A 220 -9.17 -0.97 -22.58
C ASP A 220 -7.80 -1.39 -23.12
N ALA A 221 -6.96 -0.43 -23.51
CA ALA A 221 -5.60 -0.70 -23.97
C ALA A 221 -4.72 -1.34 -22.87
N TRP A 222 -4.85 -0.88 -21.62
CA TRP A 222 -4.09 -1.46 -20.51
C TRP A 222 -4.60 -2.86 -20.15
N ALA A 223 -5.92 -3.07 -20.16
CA ALA A 223 -6.55 -4.37 -19.94
C ALA A 223 -6.15 -5.39 -21.02
N ALA A 224 -6.14 -4.98 -22.29
CA ALA A 224 -5.72 -5.83 -23.42
C ALA A 224 -4.26 -6.31 -23.28
N ASN A 225 -3.41 -5.54 -22.61
CA ASN A 225 -2.03 -5.91 -22.29
C ASN A 225 -1.88 -6.65 -20.94
N GLY A 226 -2.97 -7.17 -20.37
CA GLY A 226 -2.97 -7.91 -19.12
C GLY A 226 -2.56 -7.08 -17.90
N PHE A 227 -2.82 -5.77 -17.95
CA PHE A 227 -2.45 -4.77 -16.95
C PHE A 227 -0.94 -4.67 -16.67
N GLY A 228 -0.10 -4.89 -17.69
CA GLY A 228 1.35 -4.80 -17.54
C GLY A 228 1.81 -3.50 -16.87
N LEU A 229 2.60 -3.61 -15.80
CA LEU A 229 3.15 -2.49 -15.04
C LEU A 229 4.41 -2.92 -14.29
N SER A 230 5.23 -1.95 -13.87
CA SER A 230 6.36 -2.19 -12.97
C SER A 230 6.13 -1.56 -11.60
N VAL A 231 6.66 -2.16 -10.53
CA VAL A 231 6.71 -1.55 -9.19
C VAL A 231 8.15 -1.32 -8.78
N ARG A 232 8.56 -0.08 -8.51
CA ARG A 232 9.95 0.27 -8.20
C ARG A 232 10.05 1.23 -7.02
N VAL A 233 11.23 1.32 -6.43
CA VAL A 233 11.60 2.35 -5.45
C VAL A 233 12.54 3.31 -6.19
N PRO A 234 12.21 4.61 -6.30
CA PRO A 234 13.08 5.59 -6.94
C PRO A 234 14.19 6.04 -6.00
N ASP A 235 15.21 6.71 -6.55
CA ASP A 235 16.16 7.45 -5.72
C ASP A 235 15.45 8.58 -4.95
N PRO A 236 15.95 8.98 -3.76
CA PRO A 236 15.29 10.02 -2.95
C PRO A 236 15.14 11.38 -3.65
N GLY A 237 16.01 11.71 -4.61
CA GLY A 237 15.88 12.92 -5.44
C GLY A 237 14.66 12.88 -6.35
N ASP A 238 14.53 11.79 -7.11
CA ASP A 238 13.44 11.55 -8.05
C ASP A 238 12.08 11.48 -7.36
N TRP A 239 12.03 10.93 -6.13
CA TRP A 239 10.80 10.86 -5.34
C TRP A 239 10.14 12.24 -5.12
N ARG A 240 10.94 13.27 -4.86
CA ARG A 240 10.43 14.63 -4.67
C ARG A 240 9.89 15.23 -5.95
N GLU A 241 10.42 14.84 -7.10
CA GLU A 241 9.93 15.29 -8.41
C GLU A 241 8.63 14.57 -8.76
N LEU A 242 8.59 13.24 -8.61
CA LEU A 242 7.42 12.41 -8.82
C LEU A 242 6.21 12.89 -8.02
N THR A 243 6.39 13.19 -6.73
CA THR A 243 5.31 13.65 -5.86
C THR A 243 4.82 15.08 -6.16
N ARG A 244 5.59 15.89 -6.89
CA ARG A 244 5.20 17.23 -7.35
C ARG A 244 4.70 17.26 -8.80
N GLY A 245 4.90 16.18 -9.56
CA GLY A 245 4.62 16.10 -11.00
C GLY A 245 3.15 16.02 -11.40
N GLY A 246 2.21 16.16 -10.46
CA GLY A 246 0.77 16.12 -10.75
C GLY A 246 0.21 14.74 -11.12
N LEU A 247 1.02 13.69 -11.01
CA LEU A 247 0.60 12.29 -11.17
C LEU A 247 -0.29 11.85 -9.99
N PRO A 248 -1.12 10.81 -10.15
CA PRO A 248 -1.88 10.25 -9.05
C PRO A 248 -0.98 9.77 -7.90
N VAL A 249 -1.29 10.19 -6.67
CA VAL A 249 -0.50 9.88 -5.48
C VAL A 249 -1.38 9.24 -4.40
N VAL A 250 -0.97 8.08 -3.90
CA VAL A 250 -1.55 7.48 -2.70
C VAL A 250 -0.97 8.15 -1.47
N ARG A 251 -1.84 8.59 -0.57
CA ARG A 251 -1.49 9.17 0.73
C ARG A 251 -2.08 8.30 1.84
N ASP A 252 -1.26 7.89 2.79
CA ASP A 252 -1.76 7.10 3.92
C ASP A 252 -2.65 7.98 4.79
N ALA A 253 -3.86 7.50 5.10
CA ALA A 253 -4.84 8.22 5.89
C ALA A 253 -4.52 8.23 7.40
N GLY A 254 -3.42 7.62 7.85
CA GLY A 254 -2.99 7.65 9.25
C GLY A 254 -3.56 6.55 10.13
N PHE A 255 -4.11 5.49 9.53
CA PHE A 255 -4.62 4.30 10.25
C PHE A 255 -3.61 3.16 10.29
N THR A 256 -2.39 3.43 9.86
CA THR A 256 -1.26 2.51 9.93
C THR A 256 -0.19 3.09 10.85
N GLU A 257 0.89 2.35 11.07
CA GLU A 257 2.09 2.87 11.74
C GLU A 257 2.83 3.96 10.93
N ILE A 258 2.36 4.25 9.71
CA ILE A 258 2.89 5.30 8.84
C ILE A 258 2.29 6.64 9.26
N ALA A 259 3.11 7.70 9.25
CA ALA A 259 2.65 9.03 9.59
C ALA A 259 1.49 9.46 8.67
N PRO A 260 0.39 10.01 9.22
CA PRO A 260 -0.74 10.48 8.42
C PRO A 260 -0.29 11.49 7.36
N GLY A 261 -0.76 11.32 6.12
CA GLY A 261 -0.46 12.19 4.99
C GLY A 261 0.82 11.85 4.22
N SER A 262 1.60 10.86 4.67
CA SER A 262 2.77 10.35 3.93
C SER A 262 2.37 9.84 2.55
N CYS A 263 3.09 10.29 1.52
CA CYS A 263 3.00 9.71 0.18
C CYS A 263 3.60 8.30 0.23
N THR A 264 2.84 7.30 -0.20
CA THR A 264 3.27 5.90 -0.20
C THR A 264 3.55 5.39 -1.61
N VAL A 265 2.77 5.83 -2.59
CA VAL A 265 2.90 5.43 -4.01
C VAL A 265 2.60 6.60 -4.92
N VAL A 266 3.39 6.78 -5.98
CA VAL A 266 3.05 7.62 -7.14
C VAL A 266 2.79 6.69 -8.34
N ALA A 267 1.65 6.86 -8.99
CA ALA A 267 1.29 6.09 -10.17
C ALA A 267 1.65 6.86 -11.44
N ASP A 268 2.69 6.40 -12.12
CA ASP A 268 3.26 7.02 -13.30
C ASP A 268 2.82 6.25 -14.55
N HIS A 269 1.64 6.61 -15.05
CA HIS A 269 1.09 6.03 -16.27
C HIS A 269 1.37 6.96 -17.46
N PRO A 270 1.90 6.47 -18.59
CA PRO A 270 2.25 7.31 -19.75
C PRO A 270 1.11 8.20 -20.25
N ALA A 271 -0.11 7.67 -20.32
CA ALA A 271 -1.29 8.43 -20.73
C ALA A 271 -1.72 9.55 -19.74
N LEU A 272 -1.15 9.59 -18.53
CA LEU A 272 -1.43 10.62 -17.52
C LEU A 272 -0.34 11.69 -17.44
N ARG A 273 0.78 11.51 -18.15
CA ARG A 273 1.81 12.55 -18.27
C ARG A 273 1.28 13.63 -19.22
N ARG A 274 1.25 14.86 -18.72
CA ARG A 274 0.82 16.05 -19.48
C ARG A 274 1.98 16.70 -20.20
#